data_AF-A0A7V2TUE4-F1
#
_entry.id   AF-A0A7V2TUE4-F1
#
_cell.length_a   1.000
_cell.length_b   1.000
_cell.length_c   1.000
_cell.angle_alpha   90.00
_cell.angle_beta   90.00
_cell.angle_gamma   90.00
#
_symmetry.space_group_name_H-M   'P 1'
#
loop_
_entity.id
_entity.type
_entity.pdbx_description
1 polymer ?
#
loop_
_entity_poly.entity_id
_entity_poly.type
_entity_poly.pdbx_seq_one_letter_code
_entity_poly.pdbx_strand_id
1 'polypeptide(L)' 'MLAIAGILVVILSVLGGYLLEGGSFLVLMQWVEFIIIGGAAAGALLISAPPKLLKKILERVLT' A
#
# COMPACT_ATOMS: atom_id res chain seq x y z
N MET A 1 15.64 5.48 -5.80
CA MET A 1 16.67 4.47 -5.42
C MET A 1 16.35 3.79 -4.08
N LEU A 2 16.01 4.50 -2.99
CA LEU A 2 15.58 3.86 -1.73
C LEU A 2 14.19 3.18 -1.78
N ALA A 3 13.28 3.63 -2.64
CA ALA A 3 11.92 3.08 -2.72
C ALA A 3 11.88 1.58 -3.07
N ILE A 4 12.72 1.13 -4.01
CA ILE A 4 12.79 -0.29 -4.40
C ILE A 4 13.29 -1.13 -3.22
N ALA A 5 14.33 -0.67 -2.53
CA ALA A 5 14.84 -1.34 -1.34
C ALA A 5 13.78 -1.38 -0.22
N GLY A 6 13.05 -0.29 -0.01
CA GLY A 6 11.94 -0.23 0.94
C GLY A 6 10.83 -1.22 0.62
N ILE A 7 10.42 -1.32 -0.65
CA ILE A 7 9.40 -2.29 -1.10
C ILE A 7 9.87 -3.72 -0.81
N LEU A 8 11.14 -4.05 -1.08
CA LEU A 8 11.69 -5.37 -0.77
C LEU A 8 11.67 -5.68 0.72
N VAL A 9 12.07 -4.72 1.56
CA VAL A 9 12.03 -4.88 3.03
C VAL A 9 10.61 -5.14 3.52
N VAL A 10 9.62 -4.40 3.01
CA VAL A 10 8.21 -4.61 3.36
C VAL A 10 7.73 -6.00 2.97
N ILE A 11 7.94 -6.42 1.71
CA ILE A 11 7.50 -7.74 1.21
C ILE A 11 8.15 -8.86 2.02
N LEU A 12 9.46 -8.80 2.24
CA LEU A 12 10.19 -9.82 3.01
C LEU A 12 9.74 -9.88 4.46
N SER A 13 9.44 -8.73 5.08
CA SER A 13 8.97 -8.69 6.46
C SER A 13 7.58 -9.31 6.60
N VAL A 14 6.65 -8.99 5.70
CA VAL A 14 5.28 -9.52 5.71
C VAL A 14 5.28 -11.02 5.43
N LEU A 15 5.92 -11.46 4.35
CA LEU A 15 5.98 -12.87 3.98
C LEU A 15 6.79 -13.68 4.99
N GLY A 16 7.94 -13.17 5.44
CA GLY A 16 8.79 -13.80 6.44
C GLY A 16 8.09 -13.96 7.79
N GLY A 17 7.39 -12.94 8.27
CA GLY A 17 6.59 -13.02 9.50
C GLY A 17 5.52 -14.12 9.41
N TYR A 18 4.77 -14.18 8.31
CA TYR A 18 3.75 -15.21 8.09
C TYR A 18 4.34 -16.63 7.96
N LEU A 19 5.48 -16.78 7.28
CA LEU A 19 6.22 -18.04 7.18
C LEU A 19 6.61 -18.57 8.56
N LEU A 20 7.13 -17.69 9.43
CA LEU A 20 7.59 -18.07 10.77
C LEU A 20 6.44 -18.44 11.71
N GLU A 21 5.28 -17.82 11.52
CA GLU A 21 4.06 -18.13 12.29
C GLU A 21 3.38 -19.44 11.82
N GLY A 22 3.84 -20.03 10.71
CA GLY A 22 3.27 -21.26 10.13
C GLY A 22 1.87 -21.07 9.54
N GLY A 23 1.45 -19.81 9.33
CA GLY A 23 0.14 -19.46 8.80
C GLY A 23 0.02 -19.70 7.28
N SER A 24 -1.22 -19.85 6.79
CA SER A 24 -1.48 -19.94 5.35
C SER A 24 -1.38 -18.55 4.70
N PHE A 25 -0.57 -18.42 3.64
CA PHE A 25 -0.48 -17.18 2.86
C PHE A 25 -1.81 -16.73 2.26
N LEU A 26 -2.79 -17.63 2.12
CA LEU A 26 -4.13 -17.24 1.65
C LEU A 26 -4.82 -16.25 2.61
N VAL A 27 -4.45 -16.22 3.89
CA VAL A 27 -4.99 -15.26 4.85
C VAL A 27 -4.57 -13.83 4.51
N LEU A 28 -3.47 -13.62 3.78
CA LEU A 28 -3.10 -12.29 3.29
C LEU A 28 -4.06 -11.75 2.21
N MET A 29 -4.78 -12.64 1.51
CA MET A 29 -5.71 -12.27 0.46
C MET A 29 -7.12 -12.00 1.01
N GLN A 30 -7.23 -10.98 1.87
CA GLN A 30 -8.51 -10.48 2.36
C GLN A 30 -9.00 -9.34 1.46
N TRP A 31 -9.87 -9.66 0.50
CA TRP A 31 -10.47 -8.67 -0.41
C TRP A 31 -11.11 -7.48 0.29
N VAL A 32 -11.65 -7.70 1.50
CA VAL A 32 -12.23 -6.64 2.34
C VAL A 32 -11.16 -5.64 2.81
N GLU A 33 -9.98 -6.11 3.22
CA GLU A 33 -8.89 -5.25 3.67
C GLU A 33 -8.36 -4.35 2.54
N PHE A 34 -8.35 -4.84 1.29
CA PHE A 34 -8.00 -3.99 0.15
C PHE A 34 -8.96 -2.81 -0.02
N ILE A 35 -10.26 -3.03 0.21
CA ILE A 35 -11.27 -1.96 0.15
C ILE A 35 -11.12 -1.02 1.34
N ILE A 36 -10.93 -1.56 2.55
CA ILE A 36 -10.80 -0.75 3.78
C ILE A 36 -9.53 0.11 3.71
N ILE A 37 -8.36 -0.51 3.54
CA ILE A 37 -7.07 0.19 3.55
C ILE A 37 -6.93 1.06 2.30
N GLY A 38 -7.26 0.53 1.13
CA GLY A 38 -7.18 1.27 -0.13
C GLY A 38 -8.15 2.44 -0.18
N GLY A 39 -9.40 2.23 0.25
CA GLY A 39 -10.42 3.27 0.35
C GLY A 39 -10.06 4.33 1.38
N ALA A 40 -9.56 3.93 2.56
CA ALA A 40 -9.11 4.88 3.58
C ALA A 40 -7.93 5.73 3.10
N ALA A 41 -6.92 5.11 2.47
CA ALA A 41 -5.76 5.82 1.93
C ALA A 41 -6.17 6.79 0.80
N ALA A 42 -7.03 6.36 -0.12
CA ALA A 42 -7.54 7.21 -1.19
C ALA A 42 -8.39 8.37 -0.64
N GLY A 43 -9.29 8.10 0.30
CA GLY A 43 -10.09 9.12 0.98
C GLY A 43 -9.24 10.13 1.74
N ALA A 44 -8.25 9.66 2.50
CA ALA A 44 -7.30 10.52 3.19
C ALA A 44 -6.52 11.42 2.22
N LEU A 45 -6.07 10.85 1.09
CA LEU A 45 -5.41 11.63 0.05
C LEU A 45 -6.32 12.73 -0.49
N LEU A 46 -7.58 12.40 -0.83
CA LEU A 46 -8.57 13.37 -1.32
C LEU A 46 -8.86 14.52 -0.33
N ILE A 47 -8.85 14.23 0.98
CA ILE A 47 -9.08 15.24 2.04
C ILE A 47 -7.81 16.07 2.30
N SER A 48 -6.62 15.49 2.11
CA SER A 48 -5.34 16.09 2.52
C SER A 48 -4.90 17.32 1.72
N ALA A 49 -5.41 17.53 0.50
CA ALA A 49 -4.88 18.53 -0.41
C ALA A 49 -5.92 19.12 -1.39
N PRO A 50 -5.73 20.38 -1.84
CA PRO A 50 -6.58 20.97 -2.87
C PRO A 50 -6.51 20.23 -4.23
N PRO A 51 -7.56 20.28 -5.06
CA PRO A 51 -7.65 19.53 -6.32
C PRO A 51 -6.49 19.76 -7.31
N LYS A 52 -5.91 20.97 -7.35
CA LYS A 52 -4.74 21.28 -8.19
C LYS A 52 -3.51 20.48 -7.78
N LEU A 53 -3.28 20.28 -6.47
CA LEU A 53 -2.15 19.53 -5.95
C LEU A 53 -2.36 18.02 -6.17
N LEU A 54 -3.58 17.53 -5.97
CA LEU A 54 -3.94 16.13 -6.24
C LEU A 54 -3.65 15.72 -7.69
N LYS A 55 -4.01 16.56 -8.67
CA LYS A 55 -3.68 16.31 -10.08
C LYS A 55 -2.17 16.19 -10.32
N LYS A 56 -1.37 17.10 -9.75
CA LYS A 56 0.09 17.04 -9.85
C LYS A 56 0.67 15.78 -9.20
N ILE A 57 0.11 15.34 -8.07
CA ILE A 57 0.53 14.11 -7.41
C ILE A 57 0.25 12.90 -8.32
N LEU A 58 -0.96 12.81 -8.87
CA LEU A 58 -1.35 11.71 -9.78
C LEU A 58 -0.49 11.68 -11.04
N GLU A 59 -0.29 12.83 -11.71
CA GLU A 59 0.58 12.93 -12.88
C GLU A 59 2.00 12.46 -12.57
N ARG A 60 2.54 12.81 -11.40
CA ARG A 60 3.89 12.42 -10.97
C ARG A 60 4.01 10.96 -10.53
N VAL A 61 2.90 10.30 -10.21
CA VAL A 61 2.88 8.86 -9.88
C VAL A 61 2.72 8.02 -11.14
N LEU A 62 1.95 8.49 -12.13
CA LEU A 62 1.74 7.79 -13.40
C LEU A 62 2.88 7.95 -14.42
N THR A 63 3.69 9.01 -14.30
CA THR A 63 4.79 9.36 -15.21
C THR A 63 6.14 9.09 -14.56
#